data_AF-A0A256Z5Y3-F1
#
_entry.id   AF-A0A256Z5Y3-F1
#
_cell.length_a   1.000
_cell.length_b   1.000
_cell.length_c   1.000
_cell.angle_alpha   90.00
_cell.angle_beta   90.00
_cell.angle_gamma   90.00
#
_symmetry.space_group_name_H-M   'P 1'
#
loop_
_entity.id
_entity.type
_entity.pdbx_description
1 polymer ?
#
loop_
_entity_poly.entity_id
_entity_poly.type
_entity_poly.pdbx_seq_one_letter_code
_entity_poly.pdbx_strand_id
1 'polypeptide(L)'
;MGECSRCPFEKMKRALRKVAEKADNPEALERLSRSGDKMARALAGFLKILHEERIPYLALARTPEGEVGYVQRGKAPTNMMIAVQYYDRPPLKALGYLDYVRKKGLTMFITERALLCSGGTPKINEDVERSISKAFEGKLKSGGGKGRTVLHCPHLEPGEIEDLASSENPYIRLSWSAGGLLIGICEECIREIGGNSYHRLGRVVMKKKLKKEVEVSVQVSPVKRSEKCPEVDYTLPSIIDYISGEMDDLTLIKRSKESMIEEGMKRIREKNLRKKLPEPVDPPEMIEVARELAIAYMARGPEGVGRVLSKLKTTDIRTRAAVYAFIKAFSLEKYSSWSYSPEEIGYAQGLEDVIKEVVTDDGKRHKDALRRLWRETGSTLELRFRGE
;
A
#
# COMPACT_ATOMS: atom_id res chain seq x y z
N MET A 1 -21.08 -14.22 17.12
CA MET A 1 -19.76 -14.17 16.43
C MET A 1 -18.67 -14.48 17.45
N GLY A 2 -17.76 -15.41 17.13
CA GLY A 2 -16.70 -15.89 18.04
C GLY A 2 -17.01 -17.26 18.67
N GLU A 3 -16.78 -18.34 17.92
CA GLU A 3 -16.71 -19.70 18.48
C GLU A 3 -15.30 -19.93 19.01
N CYS A 4 -15.08 -19.64 20.28
CA CYS A 4 -13.84 -19.95 20.97
C CYS A 4 -14.11 -21.09 21.95
N SER A 5 -13.29 -22.15 21.95
CA SER A 5 -13.37 -23.22 22.96
C SER A 5 -13.28 -22.69 24.39
N ARG A 6 -12.56 -21.57 24.60
CA ARG A 6 -12.56 -20.80 25.84
C ARG A 6 -12.52 -19.31 25.55
N CYS A 7 -13.53 -18.56 26.00
CA CYS A 7 -13.58 -17.12 25.78
C CYS A 7 -12.47 -16.39 26.58
N PRO A 8 -11.60 -15.60 25.94
CA PRO A 8 -10.52 -14.87 26.62
C PRO A 8 -10.99 -13.85 27.65
N PHE A 9 -12.27 -13.47 27.60
CA PHE A 9 -12.88 -12.47 28.46
C PHE A 9 -13.54 -13.06 29.72
N GLU A 10 -13.61 -14.38 29.91
CA GLU A 10 -14.32 -14.98 31.05
C GLU A 10 -13.76 -14.56 32.42
N LYS A 11 -12.44 -14.36 32.52
CA LYS A 11 -11.85 -13.84 33.76
C LYS A 11 -12.27 -12.40 34.03
N MET A 12 -12.27 -11.56 32.99
CA MET A 12 -12.70 -10.17 33.08
C MET A 12 -14.19 -10.06 33.42
N LYS A 13 -15.06 -10.86 32.76
CA LYS A 13 -16.50 -10.92 33.06
C LYS A 13 -16.78 -11.27 34.51
N ARG A 14 -16.13 -12.32 35.05
CA ARG A 14 -16.27 -12.70 36.45
C ARG A 14 -15.81 -11.60 37.41
N ALA A 15 -14.71 -10.93 37.09
CA ALA A 15 -14.23 -9.80 37.89
C ALA A 15 -15.18 -8.61 37.87
N LEU A 16 -15.76 -8.28 36.71
CA LEU A 16 -16.75 -7.21 36.57
C LEU A 16 -18.05 -7.52 37.34
N ARG A 17 -18.56 -8.75 37.25
CA ARG A 17 -19.74 -9.18 38.04
C ARG A 17 -19.51 -9.03 39.53
N LYS A 18 -18.35 -9.47 40.03
CA LYS A 18 -17.97 -9.32 41.45
C LYS A 18 -17.92 -7.86 41.91
N VAL A 19 -17.58 -6.93 41.02
CA VAL A 19 -17.61 -5.48 41.32
C VAL A 19 -19.06 -4.98 41.33
N ALA A 20 -19.86 -5.36 40.33
CA ALA A 20 -21.26 -4.96 40.23
C ALA A 20 -22.11 -5.45 41.42
N GLU A 21 -21.90 -6.69 41.89
CA GLU A 21 -22.55 -7.25 43.08
C GLU A 21 -22.24 -6.48 44.38
N LYS A 22 -21.22 -5.62 44.37
CA LYS A 22 -20.77 -4.83 45.51
C LYS A 22 -20.88 -3.33 45.25
N ALA A 23 -21.72 -2.94 44.29
CA ALA A 23 -21.89 -1.55 43.88
C ALA A 23 -22.25 -0.62 45.04
N ASP A 24 -22.99 -1.10 46.04
CA ASP A 24 -23.45 -0.32 47.19
C ASP A 24 -22.54 -0.44 48.42
N ASN A 25 -21.35 -1.05 48.29
CA ASN A 25 -20.41 -1.22 49.40
C ASN A 25 -19.08 -0.45 49.14
N PRO A 26 -18.95 0.78 49.65
CA PRO A 26 -17.78 1.63 49.44
C PRO A 26 -16.44 0.98 49.83
N GLU A 27 -16.38 0.28 50.96
CA GLU A 27 -15.15 -0.38 51.43
C GLU A 27 -14.73 -1.52 50.49
N ALA A 28 -15.70 -2.29 50.00
CA ALA A 28 -15.45 -3.34 49.04
C ALA A 28 -14.99 -2.78 47.69
N LEU A 29 -15.60 -1.69 47.21
CA LEU A 29 -15.19 -1.00 45.99
C LEU A 29 -13.77 -0.43 46.11
N GLU A 30 -13.43 0.18 47.26
CA GLU A 30 -12.07 0.67 47.52
C GLU A 30 -11.05 -0.46 47.40
N ARG A 31 -11.29 -1.61 48.03
CA ARG A 31 -10.40 -2.78 47.91
C ARG A 31 -10.31 -3.31 46.47
N LEU A 32 -11.44 -3.40 45.76
CA LEU A 32 -11.49 -3.91 44.39
C LEU A 32 -10.86 -2.96 43.37
N SER A 33 -10.80 -1.66 43.66
CA SER A 33 -10.14 -0.67 42.79
C SER A 33 -8.61 -0.77 42.79
N ARG A 34 -8.01 -1.41 43.82
CA ARG A 34 -6.56 -1.45 44.03
C ARG A 34 -5.87 -2.57 43.24
N SER A 35 -6.47 -3.75 43.14
CA SER A 35 -5.82 -4.96 42.59
C SER A 35 -6.75 -5.82 41.73
N GLY A 36 -6.18 -6.72 40.92
CA GLY A 36 -6.93 -7.62 40.05
C GLY A 36 -7.04 -7.15 38.59
N ASP A 37 -8.14 -7.49 37.94
CA ASP A 37 -8.38 -7.18 36.51
C ASP A 37 -8.46 -5.67 36.28
N LYS A 38 -7.81 -5.18 35.21
CA LYS A 38 -7.70 -3.73 34.95
C LYS A 38 -9.06 -3.08 34.68
N MET A 39 -9.97 -3.76 33.98
CA MET A 39 -11.29 -3.24 33.66
C MET A 39 -12.19 -3.26 34.90
N ALA A 40 -12.10 -4.31 35.71
CA ALA A 40 -12.83 -4.40 36.98
C ALA A 40 -12.37 -3.33 37.99
N ARG A 41 -11.06 -3.07 38.08
CA ARG A 41 -10.53 -1.95 38.88
C ARG A 41 -11.08 -0.60 38.44
N ALA A 42 -11.17 -0.37 37.13
CA ALA A 42 -11.74 0.85 36.57
C ALA A 42 -13.22 1.00 36.93
N LEU A 43 -14.01 -0.09 36.82
CA LEU A 43 -15.41 -0.10 37.23
C LEU A 43 -15.58 0.18 38.73
N ALA A 44 -14.76 -0.45 39.57
CA ALA A 44 -14.83 -0.24 41.01
C ALA A 44 -14.50 1.20 41.40
N GLY A 45 -13.46 1.79 40.79
CA GLY A 45 -13.11 3.19 40.97
C GLY A 45 -14.20 4.15 40.49
N PHE A 46 -14.89 3.81 39.39
CA PHE A 46 -16.00 4.59 38.88
C PHE A 46 -17.24 4.52 39.78
N LEU A 47 -17.67 3.33 40.20
CA LEU A 47 -18.82 3.17 41.10
C LEU A 47 -18.60 3.82 42.46
N LYS A 48 -17.36 3.87 42.94
CA LYS A 48 -17.01 4.54 44.21
C LYS A 48 -17.40 6.02 44.21
N ILE A 49 -17.39 6.68 43.05
CA ILE A 49 -17.80 8.10 42.91
C ILE A 49 -19.22 8.31 43.41
N LEU A 50 -20.11 7.33 43.23
CA LEU A 50 -21.50 7.41 43.68
C LEU A 50 -21.65 7.51 45.20
N HIS A 51 -20.57 7.21 45.94
CA HIS A 51 -20.50 7.23 47.40
C HIS A 51 -19.62 8.38 47.94
N GLU A 52 -19.15 9.27 47.06
CA GLU A 52 -18.34 10.43 47.43
C GLU A 52 -19.22 11.70 47.46
N GLU A 53 -19.10 12.52 48.51
CA GLU A 53 -19.87 13.77 48.63
C GLU A 53 -19.33 14.91 47.72
N ARG A 54 -18.12 14.77 47.21
CA ARG A 54 -17.45 15.82 46.41
C ARG A 54 -17.45 15.45 44.94
N ILE A 55 -17.83 16.43 44.11
CA ILE A 55 -17.74 16.32 42.65
C ILE A 55 -16.27 16.06 42.27
N PRO A 56 -15.97 14.96 41.55
CA PRO A 56 -14.61 14.66 41.18
C PRO A 56 -14.13 15.56 40.04
N TYR A 57 -12.86 15.96 40.10
CA TYR A 57 -12.19 16.63 38.98
C TYR A 57 -12.06 15.72 37.77
N LEU A 58 -12.27 16.29 36.58
CA LEU A 58 -12.04 15.63 35.30
C LEU A 58 -10.61 15.86 34.82
N ALA A 59 -9.96 14.80 34.38
CA ALA A 59 -8.73 14.83 33.62
C ALA A 59 -9.05 14.79 32.12
N LEU A 60 -8.18 15.34 31.28
CA LEU A 60 -8.31 15.27 29.82
C LEU A 60 -7.40 14.17 29.27
N ALA A 61 -7.90 13.42 28.29
CA ALA A 61 -7.14 12.43 27.54
C ALA A 61 -7.38 12.59 26.05
N ARG A 62 -6.30 12.56 25.27
CA ARG A 62 -6.37 12.50 23.81
C ARG A 62 -6.66 11.06 23.37
N THR A 63 -7.71 10.89 22.58
CA THR A 63 -8.12 9.60 22.01
C THR A 63 -8.25 9.72 20.49
N PRO A 64 -8.39 8.60 19.76
CA PRO A 64 -8.70 8.64 18.33
C PRO A 64 -10.00 9.39 17.99
N GLU A 65 -10.92 9.51 18.96
CA GLU A 65 -12.19 10.23 18.81
C GLU A 65 -12.10 11.70 19.23
N GLY A 66 -10.88 12.19 19.50
CA GLY A 66 -10.62 13.53 20.03
C GLY A 66 -10.32 13.53 21.53
N GLU A 67 -10.30 14.72 22.11
CA GLU A 67 -10.07 14.91 23.54
C GLU A 67 -11.34 14.60 24.33
N VAL A 68 -11.19 13.78 25.37
CA VAL A 68 -12.30 13.40 26.27
C VAL A 68 -11.93 13.69 27.71
N GLY A 69 -12.88 14.25 28.44
CA GLY A 69 -12.81 14.37 29.89
C GLY A 69 -13.10 13.03 30.56
N TYR A 70 -12.39 12.67 31.61
CA TYR A 70 -12.70 11.46 32.38
C TYR A 70 -12.33 11.67 33.85
N VAL A 71 -13.08 11.03 34.74
CA VAL A 71 -12.78 11.05 36.16
C VAL A 71 -11.58 10.15 36.43
N GLN A 72 -10.52 10.71 37.02
CA GLN A 72 -9.35 9.96 37.45
C GLN A 72 -9.57 9.43 38.89
N ARG A 73 -10.22 8.27 39.01
CA ARG A 73 -10.46 7.58 40.29
C ARG A 73 -9.99 6.13 40.25
N GLY A 74 -9.19 5.75 41.26
CA GLY A 74 -8.57 4.43 41.36
C GLY A 74 -7.21 4.33 40.65
N LYS A 75 -6.69 3.10 40.54
CA LYS A 75 -5.36 2.80 39.97
C LYS A 75 -5.42 2.06 38.62
N ALA A 76 -6.54 2.14 37.94
CA ALA A 76 -6.68 1.54 36.62
C ALA A 76 -5.97 2.41 35.55
N PRO A 77 -5.50 1.81 34.44
CA PRO A 77 -4.97 2.58 33.32
C PRO A 77 -6.03 3.48 32.67
N THR A 78 -5.60 4.62 32.12
CA THR A 78 -6.48 5.65 31.51
C THR A 78 -7.45 5.08 30.47
N ASN A 79 -6.98 4.22 29.57
CA ASN A 79 -7.83 3.61 28.54
C ASN A 79 -8.97 2.74 29.13
N MET A 80 -8.75 2.11 30.29
CA MET A 80 -9.77 1.32 30.98
C MET A 80 -10.77 2.21 31.71
N MET A 81 -10.30 3.30 32.33
CA MET A 81 -11.16 4.29 32.98
C MET A 81 -12.10 4.95 31.97
N ILE A 82 -11.57 5.40 30.82
CA ILE A 82 -12.36 5.97 29.73
C ILE A 82 -13.38 4.94 29.22
N ALA A 83 -12.96 3.70 28.97
CA ALA A 83 -13.84 2.67 28.42
C ALA A 83 -15.02 2.30 29.35
N VAL A 84 -14.84 2.42 30.67
CA VAL A 84 -15.92 2.23 31.66
C VAL A 84 -16.86 3.42 31.69
N GLN A 85 -16.31 4.64 31.71
CA GLN A 85 -17.11 5.88 31.84
C GLN A 85 -17.93 6.16 30.58
N TYR A 86 -17.42 5.78 29.41
CA TYR A 86 -18.07 5.92 28.11
C TYR A 86 -18.51 4.55 27.54
N TYR A 87 -19.10 3.70 28.40
CA TYR A 87 -19.46 2.32 28.03
C TYR A 87 -20.50 2.22 26.90
N ASP A 88 -21.25 3.30 26.69
CA ASP A 88 -22.32 3.51 25.71
C ASP A 88 -21.79 4.08 24.38
N ARG A 89 -20.53 4.54 24.35
CA ARG A 89 -19.84 5.01 23.13
C ARG A 89 -18.85 3.94 22.65
N PRO A 90 -19.20 3.11 21.64
CA PRO A 90 -18.39 1.96 21.24
C PRO A 90 -16.93 2.28 20.90
N PRO A 91 -16.60 3.38 20.19
CA PRO A 91 -15.20 3.74 19.92
C PRO A 91 -14.36 3.99 21.18
N LEU A 92 -14.93 4.61 22.22
CA LEU A 92 -14.24 4.86 23.49
C LEU A 92 -14.21 3.61 24.36
N LYS A 93 -15.30 2.83 24.37
CA LYS A 93 -15.36 1.51 25.01
C LYS A 93 -14.29 0.57 24.47
N ALA A 94 -14.00 0.63 23.16
CA ALA A 94 -12.99 -0.20 22.49
C ALA A 94 -11.58 -0.03 23.09
N LEU A 95 -11.26 1.13 23.65
CA LEU A 95 -9.95 1.39 24.27
C LEU A 95 -9.61 0.41 25.40
N GLY A 96 -10.63 -0.08 26.12
CA GLY A 96 -10.48 -1.09 27.19
C GLY A 96 -10.12 -2.49 26.68
N TYR A 97 -10.30 -2.75 25.39
CA TYR A 97 -10.11 -4.07 24.78
C TYR A 97 -8.81 -4.20 23.96
N LEU A 98 -8.11 -3.09 23.70
CA LEU A 98 -6.88 -3.07 22.87
C LEU A 98 -5.80 -4.03 23.38
N ASP A 99 -5.59 -4.09 24.70
CA ASP A 99 -4.62 -5.01 25.34
C ASP A 99 -4.98 -6.48 25.05
N TYR A 100 -6.28 -6.82 25.09
CA TYR A 100 -6.77 -8.16 24.84
C TYR A 100 -6.61 -8.54 23.37
N VAL A 101 -7.01 -7.66 22.45
CA VAL A 101 -6.81 -7.82 21.00
C VAL A 101 -5.35 -8.13 20.69
N ARG A 102 -4.42 -7.35 21.25
CA ARG A 102 -2.98 -7.51 21.02
C ARG A 102 -2.40 -8.79 21.61
N LYS A 103 -2.74 -9.12 22.86
CA LYS A 103 -2.15 -10.24 23.62
C LYS A 103 -2.76 -11.59 23.26
N LYS A 104 -4.04 -11.62 22.89
CA LYS A 104 -4.79 -12.84 22.59
C LYS A 104 -4.98 -13.07 21.09
N GLY A 105 -4.45 -12.17 20.24
CA GLY A 105 -4.51 -12.30 18.80
C GLY A 105 -5.95 -12.24 18.27
N LEU A 106 -6.81 -11.45 18.92
CA LEU A 106 -8.22 -11.38 18.56
C LEU A 106 -8.45 -10.38 17.43
N THR A 107 -9.57 -10.56 16.76
CA THR A 107 -10.18 -9.57 15.87
C THR A 107 -11.48 -9.13 16.51
N MET A 108 -11.63 -7.82 16.71
CA MET A 108 -12.86 -7.21 17.19
C MET A 108 -13.33 -6.13 16.22
N PHE A 109 -14.63 -5.89 16.20
CA PHE A 109 -15.27 -4.88 15.37
C PHE A 109 -16.02 -3.89 16.26
N ILE A 110 -15.90 -2.61 15.93
CA ILE A 110 -16.61 -1.51 16.56
C ILE A 110 -17.85 -1.25 15.71
N THR A 111 -19.03 -1.57 16.25
CA THR A 111 -20.31 -1.28 15.60
C THR A 111 -21.04 -0.18 16.37
N GLU A 112 -22.10 0.36 15.79
CA GLU A 112 -22.92 1.38 16.45
C GLU A 112 -23.52 0.91 17.77
N ARG A 113 -23.86 -0.39 17.87
CA ARG A 113 -24.60 -0.95 19.01
C ARG A 113 -23.68 -1.63 20.02
N ALA A 114 -22.56 -2.21 19.55
CA ALA A 114 -21.73 -3.06 20.38
C ALA A 114 -20.30 -3.23 19.85
N LEU A 115 -19.45 -3.83 20.68
CA LEU A 115 -18.20 -4.42 20.23
C LEU A 115 -18.42 -5.89 19.93
N LEU A 116 -18.07 -6.33 18.73
CA LEU A 116 -18.24 -7.71 18.28
C LEU A 116 -16.89 -8.40 18.21
N CYS A 117 -16.73 -9.55 18.86
CA CYS A 117 -15.51 -10.34 18.82
C CYS A 117 -15.66 -11.48 17.81
N SER A 118 -14.64 -11.70 16.96
CA SER A 118 -14.61 -12.83 16.04
C SER A 118 -13.59 -13.91 16.41
N GLY A 119 -12.89 -13.75 17.53
CA GLY A 119 -11.78 -14.63 17.88
C GLY A 119 -10.56 -14.37 17.01
N GLY A 120 -9.75 -15.39 16.73
CA GLY A 120 -8.52 -15.25 15.92
C GLY A 120 -8.81 -14.97 14.44
N THR A 121 -9.83 -15.64 13.90
CA THR A 121 -10.24 -15.55 12.50
C THR A 121 -11.35 -14.49 12.36
N PRO A 122 -11.14 -13.42 11.57
CA PRO A 122 -12.19 -12.44 11.31
C PRO A 122 -13.39 -13.08 10.61
N LYS A 123 -14.60 -12.69 11.02
CA LYS A 123 -15.87 -13.03 10.40
C LYS A 123 -16.65 -11.74 10.26
N ILE A 124 -16.98 -11.38 9.03
CA ILE A 124 -17.78 -10.21 8.70
C ILE A 124 -19.24 -10.65 8.65
N ASN A 125 -20.11 -9.97 9.39
CA ASN A 125 -21.56 -10.12 9.30
C ASN A 125 -22.19 -8.79 8.89
N GLU A 126 -23.51 -8.77 8.72
CA GLU A 126 -24.27 -7.59 8.34
C GLU A 126 -24.06 -6.37 9.26
N ASP A 127 -23.92 -6.57 10.57
CA ASP A 127 -23.65 -5.46 11.51
C ASP A 127 -22.27 -4.83 11.27
N VAL A 128 -21.27 -5.66 10.97
CA VAL A 128 -19.92 -5.21 10.62
C VAL A 128 -19.93 -4.52 9.26
N GLU A 129 -20.60 -5.08 8.25
CA GLU A 129 -20.75 -4.46 6.93
C GLU A 129 -21.39 -3.09 7.02
N ARG A 130 -22.50 -2.96 7.77
CA ARG A 130 -23.17 -1.69 8.02
C ARG A 130 -22.24 -0.68 8.70
N SER A 131 -21.45 -1.14 9.66
CA SER A 131 -20.50 -0.27 10.38
C SER A 131 -19.36 0.19 9.47
N ILE A 132 -18.88 -0.67 8.58
CA ILE A 132 -17.91 -0.29 7.54
C ILE A 132 -18.55 0.70 6.57
N SER A 133 -19.73 0.41 6.02
CA SER A 133 -20.42 1.34 5.11
C SER A 133 -20.62 2.72 5.74
N LYS A 134 -21.01 2.78 7.02
CA LYS A 134 -21.11 4.04 7.75
C LYS A 134 -19.77 4.76 7.93
N ALA A 135 -18.67 4.05 8.17
CA ALA A 135 -17.34 4.66 8.23
C ALA A 135 -16.92 5.31 6.90
N PHE A 136 -17.57 4.93 5.80
CA PHE A 136 -17.48 5.51 4.46
C PHE A 136 -18.73 6.36 4.12
N GLU A 137 -19.33 7.00 5.13
CA GLU A 137 -20.48 7.92 5.00
C GLU A 137 -21.71 7.31 4.30
N GLY A 138 -21.89 5.98 4.43
CA GLY A 138 -23.00 5.25 3.81
C GLY A 138 -22.88 5.05 2.31
N LYS A 139 -21.72 5.37 1.72
CA LYS A 139 -21.48 5.29 0.27
C LYS A 139 -21.14 3.88 -0.23
N LEU A 140 -21.11 2.87 0.64
CA LEU A 140 -20.81 1.49 0.25
C LEU A 140 -22.07 0.63 0.30
N LYS A 141 -22.33 -0.10 -0.80
CA LYS A 141 -23.30 -1.21 -0.88
C LYS A 141 -22.58 -2.55 -0.78
N SER A 142 -23.28 -3.57 -0.29
CA SER A 142 -22.78 -4.93 -0.24
C SER A 142 -23.06 -5.63 -1.57
N GLY A 143 -22.05 -6.33 -2.09
CA GLY A 143 -22.09 -7.11 -3.32
C GLY A 143 -21.58 -8.53 -3.05
N GLY A 144 -22.18 -9.50 -3.73
CA GLY A 144 -21.73 -10.88 -3.70
C GLY A 144 -20.46 -11.04 -4.56
N GLY A 145 -19.38 -11.55 -3.96
CA GLY A 145 -18.17 -11.93 -4.66
C GLY A 145 -17.99 -13.45 -4.75
N LYS A 146 -16.91 -13.88 -5.42
CA LYS A 146 -16.39 -15.27 -5.52
C LYS A 146 -15.94 -15.79 -4.14
N GLY A 147 -16.88 -15.95 -3.20
CA GLY A 147 -16.63 -16.40 -1.83
C GLY A 147 -16.08 -15.33 -0.87
N ARG A 148 -16.24 -14.05 -1.21
CA ARG A 148 -15.81 -12.89 -0.39
C ARG A 148 -16.94 -11.86 -0.29
N THR A 149 -16.93 -11.11 0.81
CA THR A 149 -17.76 -9.91 0.94
C THR A 149 -17.11 -8.78 0.15
N VAL A 150 -17.84 -8.20 -0.81
CA VAL A 150 -17.39 -7.03 -1.56
C VAL A 150 -18.22 -5.83 -1.16
N LEU A 151 -17.61 -4.84 -0.54
CA LEU A 151 -18.26 -3.56 -0.25
C LEU A 151 -17.78 -2.54 -1.28
N HIS A 152 -18.69 -1.89 -1.99
CA HIS A 152 -18.28 -1.01 -3.07
C HIS A 152 -19.22 0.19 -3.23
N CYS A 153 -18.74 1.27 -3.81
CA CYS A 153 -19.62 2.40 -4.11
C CYS A 153 -20.60 2.06 -5.26
N PRO A 154 -21.72 2.80 -5.38
CA PRO A 154 -22.70 2.57 -6.44
C PRO A 154 -22.16 2.63 -7.87
N HIS A 155 -21.03 3.32 -8.08
CA HIS A 155 -20.40 3.54 -9.38
C HIS A 155 -19.42 2.44 -9.81
N LEU A 156 -19.25 1.41 -8.99
CA LEU A 156 -18.40 0.26 -9.30
C LEU A 156 -19.23 -1.01 -9.22
N GLU A 157 -18.82 -2.03 -9.95
CA GLU A 157 -19.38 -3.38 -9.90
C GLU A 157 -18.45 -4.33 -9.14
N PRO A 158 -18.99 -5.36 -8.44
CA PRO A 158 -18.17 -6.27 -7.64
C PRO A 158 -17.03 -6.92 -8.43
N GLY A 159 -17.30 -7.34 -9.67
CA GLY A 159 -16.32 -7.97 -10.55
C GLY A 159 -15.14 -7.05 -10.89
N GLU A 160 -15.37 -5.75 -11.02
CA GLU A 160 -14.30 -4.78 -11.26
C GLU A 160 -13.33 -4.75 -10.08
N ILE A 161 -13.85 -4.80 -8.85
CA ILE A 161 -13.04 -4.77 -7.63
C ILE A 161 -12.25 -6.08 -7.44
N GLU A 162 -12.90 -7.21 -7.70
CA GLU A 162 -12.29 -8.53 -7.58
C GLU A 162 -11.10 -8.70 -8.52
N ASP A 163 -11.31 -8.39 -9.79
CA ASP A 163 -10.32 -8.62 -10.84
C ASP A 163 -9.37 -7.42 -11.03
N LEU A 164 -9.53 -6.36 -10.22
CA LEU A 164 -8.84 -5.07 -10.36
C LEU A 164 -9.00 -4.49 -11.78
N ALA A 165 -10.18 -4.67 -12.36
CA ALA A 165 -10.45 -4.30 -13.75
C ALA A 165 -10.60 -2.78 -13.89
N SER A 166 -10.35 -2.27 -15.10
CA SER A 166 -10.63 -0.89 -15.45
C SER A 166 -12.11 -0.54 -15.27
N SER A 167 -12.36 0.65 -14.74
CA SER A 167 -13.69 1.27 -14.58
C SER A 167 -13.66 2.66 -15.22
N GLU A 168 -14.83 3.23 -15.50
CA GLU A 168 -14.98 4.62 -15.94
C GLU A 168 -14.28 5.61 -14.99
N ASN A 169 -14.46 5.38 -13.68
CA ASN A 169 -13.82 6.15 -12.63
C ASN A 169 -12.63 5.40 -12.02
N PRO A 170 -11.47 6.06 -11.86
CA PRO A 170 -10.38 5.54 -11.04
C PRO A 170 -10.86 5.22 -9.63
N TYR A 171 -10.32 4.17 -9.02
CA TYR A 171 -10.75 3.75 -7.69
C TYR A 171 -9.61 3.20 -6.84
N ILE A 172 -9.81 3.22 -5.53
CA ILE A 172 -8.96 2.52 -4.56
C ILE A 172 -9.63 1.19 -4.20
N ARG A 173 -8.81 0.14 -4.13
CA ARG A 173 -9.18 -1.16 -3.60
C ARG A 173 -8.42 -1.43 -2.31
N LEU A 174 -9.15 -1.76 -1.24
CA LEU A 174 -8.60 -2.38 -0.04
C LEU A 174 -8.95 -3.87 -0.05
N SER A 175 -7.94 -4.73 -0.01
CA SER A 175 -8.11 -6.18 0.05
C SER A 175 -7.64 -6.70 1.40
N TRP A 176 -8.58 -7.23 2.20
CA TRP A 176 -8.26 -7.86 3.48
C TRP A 176 -8.59 -9.34 3.45
N SER A 177 -7.61 -10.14 3.01
CA SER A 177 -7.80 -11.57 2.72
C SER A 177 -8.21 -12.37 3.96
N ALA A 178 -7.65 -12.06 5.13
CA ALA A 178 -7.98 -12.77 6.36
C ALA A 178 -9.44 -12.57 6.81
N GLY A 179 -10.07 -11.45 6.42
CA GLY A 179 -11.48 -11.19 6.67
C GLY A 179 -12.41 -11.53 5.51
N GLY A 180 -11.87 -12.02 4.39
CA GLY A 180 -12.65 -12.27 3.18
C GLY A 180 -13.35 -11.00 2.67
N LEU A 181 -12.73 -9.83 2.85
CA LEU A 181 -13.33 -8.53 2.56
C LEU A 181 -12.56 -7.81 1.45
N LEU A 182 -13.29 -7.32 0.45
CA LEU A 182 -12.82 -6.33 -0.51
C LEU A 182 -13.62 -5.04 -0.34
N ILE A 183 -12.93 -3.90 -0.39
CA ILE A 183 -13.56 -2.58 -0.45
C ILE A 183 -13.12 -1.88 -1.73
N GLY A 184 -14.07 -1.41 -2.53
CA GLY A 184 -13.81 -0.62 -3.73
C GLY A 184 -14.47 0.75 -3.65
N ILE A 185 -13.71 1.83 -3.84
CA ILE A 185 -14.29 3.18 -3.83
C ILE A 185 -13.68 4.10 -4.88
N CYS A 186 -14.55 4.66 -5.71
CA CYS A 186 -14.14 5.49 -6.84
C CYS A 186 -13.75 6.91 -6.40
N GLU A 187 -12.97 7.58 -7.25
CA GLU A 187 -12.50 8.94 -7.03
C GLU A 187 -13.63 9.94 -6.78
N GLU A 188 -14.77 9.79 -7.45
CA GLU A 188 -15.93 10.66 -7.26
C GLU A 188 -16.50 10.55 -5.84
N CYS A 189 -16.74 9.34 -5.34
CA CYS A 189 -17.18 9.14 -3.96
C CYS A 189 -16.10 9.56 -2.96
N ILE A 190 -14.82 9.34 -3.27
CA ILE A 190 -13.72 9.81 -2.43
C ILE A 190 -13.74 11.35 -2.31
N ARG A 191 -14.03 12.10 -3.38
CA ARG A 191 -14.11 13.58 -3.33
C ARG A 191 -15.16 14.07 -2.35
N GLU A 192 -16.28 13.36 -2.25
CA GLU A 192 -17.35 13.69 -1.32
C GLU A 192 -17.02 13.29 0.13
N ILE A 193 -16.43 12.11 0.31
CA ILE A 193 -16.15 11.54 1.64
C ILE A 193 -14.90 12.17 2.28
N GLY A 194 -13.85 12.38 1.49
CA GLY A 194 -12.53 12.83 1.92
C GLY A 194 -11.78 11.85 2.83
N GLY A 195 -10.52 12.18 3.11
CA GLY A 195 -9.67 11.44 4.05
C GLY A 195 -9.08 10.16 3.45
N ASN A 196 -8.88 9.16 4.31
CA ASN A 196 -8.12 7.95 3.97
C ASN A 196 -8.92 6.67 4.26
N SER A 197 -9.19 5.89 3.22
CA SER A 197 -10.01 4.68 3.26
C SER A 197 -9.44 3.60 4.19
N TYR A 198 -8.11 3.42 4.24
CA TYR A 198 -7.48 2.47 5.17
C TYR A 198 -7.75 2.88 6.63
N HIS A 199 -7.64 4.16 6.97
CA HIS A 199 -7.94 4.65 8.31
C HIS A 199 -9.43 4.54 8.65
N ARG A 200 -10.34 4.75 7.70
CA ARG A 200 -11.78 4.52 7.87
C ARG A 200 -12.08 3.06 8.22
N LEU A 201 -11.45 2.10 7.52
CA LEU A 201 -11.53 0.69 7.91
C LEU A 201 -10.98 0.46 9.33
N GLY A 202 -9.86 1.10 9.68
CA GLY A 202 -9.26 1.05 11.02
C GLY A 202 -10.14 1.58 12.15
N ARG A 203 -11.12 2.45 11.87
CA ARG A 203 -12.11 2.91 12.86
C ARG A 203 -13.12 1.84 13.23
N VAL A 204 -13.30 0.83 12.38
CA VAL A 204 -14.24 -0.28 12.59
C VAL A 204 -13.49 -1.53 13.04
N VAL A 205 -12.28 -1.78 12.53
CA VAL A 205 -11.55 -3.04 12.73
C VAL A 205 -10.44 -2.90 13.78
N MET A 206 -10.58 -3.61 14.89
CA MET A 206 -9.54 -3.78 15.89
C MET A 206 -8.80 -5.10 15.68
N LYS A 207 -7.62 -5.02 15.03
CA LYS A 207 -6.75 -6.18 14.85
C LYS A 207 -5.28 -5.81 15.00
N LYS A 208 -4.51 -6.72 15.60
CA LYS A 208 -3.05 -6.58 15.68
C LYS A 208 -2.47 -6.69 14.27
N LYS A 209 -1.59 -5.74 13.90
CA LYS A 209 -0.88 -5.73 12.60
C LYS A 209 -1.81 -5.70 11.37
N LEU A 210 -2.97 -5.04 11.46
CA LEU A 210 -3.89 -4.86 10.32
C LEU A 210 -3.17 -4.37 9.05
N LYS A 211 -2.22 -3.42 9.19
CA LYS A 211 -1.38 -2.91 8.09
C LYS A 211 -0.57 -3.94 7.30
N LYS A 212 -0.37 -5.15 7.83
CA LYS A 212 0.32 -6.25 7.14
C LYS A 212 -0.63 -7.19 6.41
N GLU A 213 -1.93 -7.04 6.65
CA GLU A 213 -2.97 -7.93 6.12
C GLU A 213 -3.89 -7.23 5.11
N VAL A 214 -3.88 -5.89 5.08
CA VAL A 214 -4.63 -5.10 4.11
C VAL A 214 -3.68 -4.70 3.00
N GLU A 215 -3.97 -5.20 1.80
CA GLU A 215 -3.33 -4.76 0.57
C GLU A 215 -4.10 -3.56 0.01
N VAL A 216 -3.38 -2.50 -0.34
CA VAL A 216 -3.93 -1.31 -0.98
C VAL A 216 -3.51 -1.33 -2.43
N SER A 217 -4.50 -1.29 -3.33
CA SER A 217 -4.28 -1.15 -4.76
C SER A 217 -5.04 0.07 -5.25
N VAL A 218 -4.51 0.74 -6.26
CA VAL A 218 -5.25 1.76 -7.00
C VAL A 218 -5.47 1.18 -8.38
N GLN A 219 -6.63 1.42 -8.96
CA GLN A 219 -6.85 1.23 -10.38
C GLN A 219 -7.08 2.59 -11.01
N VAL A 220 -6.12 3.01 -11.82
CA VAL A 220 -6.28 4.18 -12.68
C VAL A 220 -6.64 3.70 -14.07
N SER A 221 -7.77 4.16 -14.59
CA SER A 221 -8.08 4.02 -16.00
C SER A 221 -7.97 5.38 -16.68
N PRO A 222 -7.36 5.46 -17.87
CA PRO A 222 -7.37 6.71 -18.62
C PRO A 222 -8.80 7.00 -19.08
N VAL A 223 -9.23 8.25 -18.88
CA VAL A 223 -10.58 8.76 -19.20
C VAL A 223 -10.96 8.53 -20.68
N LYS A 224 -9.98 8.30 -21.58
CA LYS A 224 -10.18 7.82 -22.95
C LYS A 224 -9.00 6.97 -23.41
N ARG A 225 -9.08 5.64 -23.27
CA ARG A 225 -8.10 4.72 -23.88
C ARG A 225 -8.38 4.68 -25.39
N SER A 226 -7.52 5.28 -26.20
CA SER A 226 -7.53 4.94 -27.64
C SER A 226 -7.05 3.50 -27.79
N GLU A 227 -7.49 2.77 -28.83
CA GLU A 227 -7.00 1.40 -29.13
C GLU A 227 -5.47 1.32 -29.23
N LYS A 228 -4.79 2.45 -29.42
CA LYS A 228 -3.32 2.56 -29.53
C LYS A 228 -2.61 2.79 -28.19
N CYS A 229 -3.33 2.95 -27.07
CA CYS A 229 -2.74 3.17 -25.76
C CYS A 229 -2.21 1.85 -25.18
N PRO A 230 -0.88 1.70 -24.99
CA PRO A 230 -0.33 0.49 -24.40
C PRO A 230 -0.90 0.29 -22.99
N GLU A 231 -1.07 -0.96 -22.57
CA GLU A 231 -1.23 -1.28 -21.15
C GLU A 231 0.05 -0.92 -20.43
N VAL A 232 -0.03 -0.23 -19.30
CA VAL A 232 1.15 0.31 -18.60
C VAL A 232 1.07 -0.04 -17.13
N ASP A 233 1.99 -0.87 -16.67
CA ASP A 233 2.26 -1.02 -15.24
C ASP A 233 2.86 0.29 -14.72
N TYR A 234 2.30 0.84 -13.66
CA TYR A 234 2.81 2.05 -13.02
C TYR A 234 3.24 1.74 -11.59
N THR A 235 4.10 2.59 -11.06
CA THR A 235 4.56 2.46 -9.69
C THR A 235 3.53 3.10 -8.78
N LEU A 236 2.94 2.30 -7.89
CA LEU A 236 2.11 2.85 -6.84
C LEU A 236 2.94 3.81 -5.96
N PRO A 237 2.37 4.98 -5.59
CA PRO A 237 2.99 5.87 -4.60
C PRO A 237 3.25 5.14 -3.27
N SER A 238 4.04 5.74 -2.38
CA SER A 238 4.37 5.14 -1.08
C SER A 238 3.11 4.71 -0.31
N ILE A 239 2.84 3.41 -0.32
CA ILE A 239 1.75 2.79 0.44
C ILE A 239 2.01 2.93 1.94
N ILE A 240 3.27 3.09 2.34
CA ILE A 240 3.65 3.34 3.74
C ILE A 240 3.10 4.69 4.20
N ASP A 241 3.30 5.75 3.41
CA ASP A 241 2.81 7.12 3.70
C ASP A 241 1.27 7.14 3.70
N TYR A 242 0.65 6.37 2.81
CA TYR A 242 -0.79 6.20 2.80
C TYR A 242 -1.31 5.50 4.06
N ILE A 243 -0.71 4.38 4.46
CA ILE A 243 -1.12 3.64 5.67
C ILE A 243 -0.82 4.44 6.95
N SER A 244 0.23 5.26 6.98
CA SER A 244 0.54 6.13 8.13
C SER A 244 -0.44 7.29 8.28
N GLY A 245 -1.17 7.64 7.22
CA GLY A 245 -2.11 8.77 7.18
C GLY A 245 -1.47 10.08 6.71
N GLU A 246 -0.23 10.05 6.22
CA GLU A 246 0.45 11.19 5.60
C GLU A 246 -0.05 11.48 4.17
N MET A 247 -0.79 10.54 3.58
CA MET A 247 -1.43 10.65 2.28
C MET A 247 -2.92 10.28 2.36
N ASP A 248 -3.77 11.08 1.73
CA ASP A 248 -5.19 10.80 1.59
C ASP A 248 -5.49 10.04 0.28
N ASP A 249 -6.74 9.60 0.13
CA ASP A 249 -7.20 8.82 -1.02
C ASP A 249 -7.04 9.57 -2.35
N LEU A 250 -7.38 10.87 -2.37
CA LEU A 250 -7.28 11.71 -3.58
C LEU A 250 -5.84 11.89 -4.02
N THR A 251 -4.93 12.14 -3.08
CA THR A 251 -3.50 12.29 -3.36
C THR A 251 -2.92 10.97 -3.87
N LEU A 252 -3.34 9.83 -3.30
CA LEU A 252 -2.91 8.51 -3.76
C LEU A 252 -3.35 8.26 -5.20
N ILE A 253 -4.62 8.52 -5.55
CA ILE A 253 -5.12 8.39 -6.92
C ILE A 253 -4.37 9.35 -7.86
N LYS A 254 -4.23 10.62 -7.48
CA LYS A 254 -3.59 11.64 -8.31
C LYS A 254 -2.14 11.26 -8.65
N ARG A 255 -1.34 10.91 -7.65
CA ARG A 255 0.06 10.48 -7.86
C ARG A 255 0.16 9.19 -8.67
N SER A 256 -0.80 8.27 -8.49
CA SER A 256 -0.88 7.05 -9.31
C SER A 256 -1.16 7.37 -10.78
N LYS A 257 -2.06 8.31 -11.06
CA LYS A 257 -2.33 8.80 -12.42
C LYS A 257 -1.10 9.45 -13.04
N GLU A 258 -0.42 10.32 -12.30
CA GLU A 258 0.80 10.98 -12.75
C GLU A 258 1.88 9.95 -13.11
N SER A 259 2.09 8.94 -12.27
CA SER A 259 3.02 7.84 -12.55
C SER A 259 2.63 7.03 -13.79
N MET A 260 1.34 6.71 -13.96
CA MET A 260 0.84 6.02 -15.15
C MET A 260 1.08 6.83 -16.43
N ILE A 261 0.79 8.14 -16.40
CA ILE A 261 0.99 9.03 -17.55
C ILE A 261 2.48 9.11 -17.91
N GLU A 262 3.34 9.31 -16.91
CA GLU A 262 4.79 9.39 -17.10
C GLU A 262 5.35 8.11 -17.74
N GLU A 263 5.00 6.94 -17.20
CA GLU A 263 5.43 5.66 -17.74
C GLU A 263 4.86 5.41 -19.15
N GLY A 264 3.62 5.84 -19.40
CA GLY A 264 3.01 5.80 -20.73
C GLY A 264 3.76 6.65 -21.75
N MET A 265 4.13 7.89 -21.39
CA MET A 265 4.94 8.76 -22.24
C MET A 265 6.32 8.16 -22.54
N LYS A 266 6.97 7.56 -21.54
CA LYS A 266 8.24 6.84 -21.73
C LYS A 266 8.10 5.70 -22.75
N ARG A 267 7.05 4.87 -22.66
CA ARG A 267 6.79 3.78 -23.63
C ARG A 267 6.49 4.30 -25.05
N ILE A 268 5.73 5.38 -25.18
CA ILE A 268 5.47 6.01 -26.48
C ILE A 268 6.77 6.52 -27.09
N ARG A 269 7.64 7.15 -26.28
CA ARG A 269 8.94 7.62 -26.72
C ARG A 269 9.84 6.48 -27.19
N GLU A 270 9.90 5.36 -26.47
CA GLU A 270 10.61 4.14 -26.91
C GLU A 270 10.11 3.65 -28.27
N LYS A 271 8.78 3.55 -28.43
CA LYS A 271 8.16 3.11 -29.68
C LYS A 271 8.46 4.05 -30.84
N ASN A 272 8.46 5.37 -30.61
CA ASN A 272 8.78 6.36 -31.63
C ASN A 272 10.26 6.31 -32.01
N LEU A 273 11.17 6.16 -31.05
CA LEU A 273 12.60 5.97 -31.31
C LEU A 273 12.85 4.71 -32.15
N ARG A 274 12.24 3.57 -31.79
CA ARG A 274 12.37 2.32 -32.57
C ARG A 274 11.92 2.46 -34.02
N LYS A 275 10.91 3.28 -34.28
CA LYS A 275 10.43 3.57 -35.65
C LYS A 275 11.31 4.55 -36.41
N LYS A 276 11.86 5.55 -35.72
CA LYS A 276 12.69 6.61 -36.31
C LYS A 276 14.11 6.12 -36.61
N LEU A 277 14.67 5.29 -35.73
CA LEU A 277 16.06 4.83 -35.82
C LEU A 277 16.17 3.63 -36.76
N PRO A 278 17.17 3.63 -37.67
CA PRO A 278 17.42 2.51 -38.58
C PRO A 278 17.53 1.18 -37.83
N GLU A 279 16.93 0.14 -38.40
CA GLU A 279 16.94 -1.21 -37.86
C GLU A 279 18.02 -2.03 -38.59
N PRO A 280 19.05 -2.52 -37.88
CA PRO A 280 20.03 -3.41 -38.48
C PRO A 280 19.38 -4.70 -38.99
N VAL A 281 19.89 -5.26 -40.09
CA VAL A 281 19.51 -6.59 -40.59
C VAL A 281 20.46 -7.61 -39.99
N ASP A 282 19.92 -8.62 -39.31
CA ASP A 282 20.67 -9.68 -38.60
C ASP A 282 21.86 -9.14 -37.78
N PRO A 283 21.64 -8.19 -36.84
CA PRO A 283 22.72 -7.59 -36.07
C PRO A 283 23.44 -8.62 -35.19
N PRO A 284 24.76 -8.49 -35.01
CA PRO A 284 25.47 -9.12 -33.90
C PRO A 284 24.90 -8.67 -32.55
N GLU A 285 24.94 -9.54 -31.53
CA GLU A 285 24.39 -9.27 -30.19
C GLU A 285 24.84 -7.92 -29.61
N MET A 286 26.13 -7.58 -29.76
CA MET A 286 26.69 -6.31 -29.31
C MET A 286 25.96 -5.09 -29.90
N ILE A 287 25.63 -5.14 -31.19
CA ILE A 287 24.98 -4.03 -31.91
C ILE A 287 23.51 -3.92 -31.52
N GLU A 288 22.85 -5.06 -31.37
CA GLU A 288 21.49 -5.11 -30.83
C GLU A 288 21.45 -4.50 -29.42
N VAL A 289 22.31 -4.96 -28.52
CA VAL A 289 22.40 -4.46 -27.14
C VAL A 289 22.75 -2.98 -27.11
N ALA A 290 23.72 -2.50 -27.90
CA ALA A 290 24.08 -1.08 -27.95
C ALA A 290 22.90 -0.21 -28.42
N ARG A 291 22.15 -0.65 -29.44
CA ARG A 291 20.94 0.02 -29.90
C ARG A 291 19.85 0.03 -28.83
N GLU A 292 19.63 -1.09 -28.16
CA GLU A 292 18.63 -1.22 -27.08
C GLU A 292 18.96 -0.32 -25.89
N LEU A 293 20.23 -0.27 -25.47
CA LEU A 293 20.70 0.62 -24.41
C LEU A 293 20.53 2.10 -24.79
N ALA A 294 20.86 2.46 -26.02
CA ALA A 294 20.70 3.82 -26.52
C ALA A 294 19.22 4.26 -26.53
N ILE A 295 18.32 3.40 -27.03
CA ILE A 295 16.87 3.66 -27.03
C ILE A 295 16.34 3.80 -25.60
N ALA A 296 16.71 2.88 -24.71
CA ALA A 296 16.29 2.91 -23.32
C ALA A 296 16.79 4.16 -22.59
N TYR A 297 18.05 4.55 -22.81
CA TYR A 297 18.62 5.76 -22.25
C TYR A 297 17.94 7.03 -22.78
N MET A 298 17.72 7.14 -24.09
CA MET A 298 17.04 8.30 -24.67
C MET A 298 15.59 8.43 -24.22
N ALA A 299 14.90 7.31 -23.97
CA ALA A 299 13.50 7.35 -23.56
C ALA A 299 13.29 7.54 -22.05
N ARG A 300 14.15 6.94 -21.22
CA ARG A 300 13.95 6.81 -19.76
C ARG A 300 15.15 7.25 -18.93
N GLY A 301 16.24 7.67 -19.57
CA GLY A 301 17.49 7.99 -18.90
C GLY A 301 18.16 6.76 -18.26
N PRO A 302 18.96 6.98 -17.20
CA PRO A 302 19.69 5.94 -16.47
C PRO A 302 18.86 4.73 -16.04
N GLU A 303 17.60 4.95 -15.61
CA GLU A 303 16.72 3.87 -15.15
C GLU A 303 16.34 2.90 -16.29
N GLY A 304 16.17 3.42 -17.51
CA GLY A 304 15.90 2.60 -18.69
C GLY A 304 17.03 1.62 -18.96
N VAL A 305 18.27 2.11 -18.87
CA VAL A 305 19.47 1.28 -19.01
C VAL A 305 19.49 0.18 -17.96
N GLY A 306 19.27 0.50 -16.68
CA GLY A 306 19.19 -0.49 -15.62
C GLY A 306 18.15 -1.60 -15.89
N ARG A 307 16.99 -1.25 -16.44
CA ARG A 307 15.95 -2.24 -16.84
C ARG A 307 16.41 -3.17 -17.95
N VAL A 308 17.19 -2.68 -18.93
CA VAL A 308 17.78 -3.53 -19.97
C VAL A 308 18.84 -4.45 -19.37
N LEU A 309 19.77 -3.90 -18.57
CA LEU A 309 20.88 -4.65 -17.98
C LEU A 309 20.43 -5.76 -17.02
N SER A 310 19.38 -5.52 -16.24
CA SER A 310 18.83 -6.54 -15.32
C SER A 310 18.26 -7.77 -16.03
N LYS A 311 17.88 -7.66 -17.31
CA LYS A 311 17.31 -8.74 -18.11
C LYS A 311 18.33 -9.37 -19.05
N LEU A 312 19.35 -8.61 -19.45
CA LEU A 312 20.39 -9.05 -20.34
C LEU A 312 21.19 -10.20 -19.70
N LYS A 313 21.43 -11.26 -20.47
CA LYS A 313 22.28 -12.39 -20.09
C LYS A 313 23.18 -12.71 -21.27
N THR A 314 24.45 -12.31 -21.17
CA THR A 314 25.45 -12.59 -22.21
C THR A 314 26.81 -12.85 -21.58
N THR A 315 27.56 -13.73 -22.23
CA THR A 315 28.98 -14.00 -21.95
C THR A 315 29.86 -13.55 -23.12
N ASP A 316 29.29 -12.95 -24.17
CA ASP A 316 30.05 -12.45 -25.30
C ASP A 316 30.92 -11.26 -24.88
N ILE A 317 32.23 -11.38 -25.10
CA ILE A 317 33.21 -10.41 -24.64
C ILE A 317 32.99 -9.03 -25.26
N ARG A 318 32.57 -8.95 -26.54
CA ARG A 318 32.33 -7.69 -27.25
C ARG A 318 31.09 -7.00 -26.72
N THR A 319 30.02 -7.76 -26.51
CA THR A 319 28.78 -7.26 -25.91
C THR A 319 29.02 -6.76 -24.50
N ARG A 320 29.77 -7.51 -23.67
CA ARG A 320 30.12 -7.09 -22.31
C ARG A 320 31.01 -5.84 -22.30
N ALA A 321 31.98 -5.75 -23.20
CA ALA A 321 32.80 -4.56 -23.40
C ALA A 321 31.95 -3.34 -23.82
N ALA A 322 31.01 -3.50 -24.75
CA ALA A 322 30.08 -2.43 -25.18
C ALA A 322 29.22 -1.93 -24.02
N VAL A 323 28.68 -2.86 -23.21
CA VAL A 323 27.91 -2.53 -22.00
C VAL A 323 28.78 -1.75 -21.02
N TYR A 324 30.02 -2.20 -20.77
CA TYR A 324 30.94 -1.49 -19.88
C TYR A 324 31.25 -0.07 -20.39
N ALA A 325 31.57 0.07 -21.68
CA ALA A 325 31.80 1.38 -22.31
C ALA A 325 30.57 2.28 -22.17
N PHE A 326 29.35 1.74 -22.32
CA PHE A 326 28.11 2.49 -22.10
C PHE A 326 27.96 2.96 -20.66
N ILE A 327 28.24 2.08 -19.69
CA ILE A 327 28.19 2.44 -18.27
C ILE A 327 29.17 3.57 -17.97
N LYS A 328 30.39 3.52 -18.53
CA LYS A 328 31.42 4.53 -18.33
C LYS A 328 31.12 5.84 -19.04
N ALA A 329 30.60 5.79 -20.26
CA ALA A 329 30.25 6.98 -21.03
C ALA A 329 29.20 7.86 -20.34
N PHE A 330 28.30 7.26 -19.54
CA PHE A 330 27.17 7.94 -18.91
C PHE A 330 27.16 7.85 -17.37
N SER A 331 28.25 7.40 -16.75
CA SER A 331 28.41 7.28 -15.28
C SER A 331 27.26 6.49 -14.61
N LEU A 332 26.98 5.29 -15.14
CA LEU A 332 25.82 4.46 -14.77
C LEU A 332 26.16 3.34 -13.79
N GLU A 333 27.28 3.41 -13.07
CA GLU A 333 27.76 2.32 -12.19
C GLU A 333 26.72 1.92 -11.14
N LYS A 334 25.94 2.89 -10.64
CA LYS A 334 24.85 2.64 -9.67
C LYS A 334 23.73 1.73 -10.22
N TYR A 335 23.57 1.66 -11.54
CA TYR A 335 22.49 0.94 -12.22
C TYR A 335 22.93 -0.42 -12.78
N SER A 336 24.19 -0.80 -12.57
CA SER A 336 24.74 -2.09 -12.99
C SER A 336 25.25 -2.89 -11.79
N SER A 337 24.92 -4.17 -11.75
CA SER A 337 25.48 -5.15 -10.80
C SER A 337 26.60 -5.99 -11.40
N TRP A 338 26.99 -5.72 -12.65
CA TRP A 338 27.92 -6.55 -13.39
C TRP A 338 29.36 -6.25 -12.96
N SER A 339 30.13 -7.31 -12.74
CA SER A 339 31.60 -7.25 -12.70
C SER A 339 32.15 -7.45 -14.11
N TYR A 340 33.35 -6.94 -14.38
CA TYR A 340 34.00 -7.04 -15.69
C TYR A 340 35.42 -7.58 -15.58
N SER A 341 35.84 -8.41 -16.54
CA SER A 341 37.22 -8.91 -16.60
C SER A 341 38.18 -7.84 -17.15
N PRO A 342 39.50 -7.95 -16.90
CA PRO A 342 40.49 -7.09 -17.53
C PRO A 342 40.45 -7.13 -19.06
N GLU A 343 40.14 -8.29 -19.67
CA GLU A 343 40.00 -8.37 -21.13
C GLU A 343 38.78 -7.59 -21.61
N GLU A 344 37.63 -7.70 -20.95
CA GLU A 344 36.42 -6.93 -21.27
C GLU A 344 36.64 -5.42 -21.16
N ILE A 345 37.36 -4.99 -20.12
CA ILE A 345 37.75 -3.59 -19.94
C ILE A 345 38.70 -3.15 -21.05
N GLY A 346 39.67 -4.00 -21.42
CA GLY A 346 40.59 -3.74 -22.52
C GLY A 346 39.88 -3.55 -23.85
N TYR A 347 38.90 -4.42 -24.17
CA TYR A 347 38.07 -4.31 -25.38
C TYR A 347 37.19 -3.06 -25.39
N ALA A 348 36.84 -2.53 -24.22
CA ALA A 348 36.00 -1.36 -24.11
C ALA A 348 36.75 -0.02 -24.29
N GLN A 349 38.09 -0.03 -24.21
CA GLN A 349 38.90 1.19 -24.25
C GLN A 349 38.66 1.98 -25.54
N GLY A 350 38.23 3.23 -25.40
CA GLY A 350 38.01 4.14 -26.53
C GLY A 350 36.62 4.02 -27.16
N LEU A 351 35.81 3.04 -26.75
CA LEU A 351 34.45 2.90 -27.24
C LEU A 351 33.49 3.93 -26.61
N GLU A 352 33.87 4.60 -25.52
CA GLU A 352 32.97 5.51 -24.80
C GLU A 352 32.47 6.66 -25.67
N ASP A 353 33.33 7.22 -26.51
CA ASP A 353 32.95 8.32 -27.39
C ASP A 353 32.06 7.86 -28.54
N VAL A 354 32.31 6.66 -29.08
CA VAL A 354 31.41 6.06 -30.08
C VAL A 354 30.05 5.74 -29.48
N ILE A 355 30.02 5.26 -28.24
CA ILE A 355 28.76 5.00 -27.54
C ILE A 355 27.96 6.30 -27.37
N LYS A 356 28.60 7.42 -27.03
CA LYS A 356 27.90 8.73 -26.98
C LYS A 356 27.30 9.10 -28.34
N GLU A 357 27.99 8.81 -29.44
CA GLU A 357 27.47 9.03 -30.80
C GLU A 357 26.29 8.11 -31.14
N VAL A 358 26.27 6.88 -30.63
CA VAL A 358 25.13 5.95 -30.79
C VAL A 358 23.88 6.50 -30.07
N VAL A 359 24.04 7.22 -28.96
CA VAL A 359 22.91 7.82 -28.22
C VAL A 359 22.46 9.13 -28.87
N THR A 360 21.76 8.99 -30.00
CA THR A 360 21.19 10.11 -30.76
C THR A 360 19.86 9.72 -31.39
N ASP A 361 18.96 10.70 -31.54
CA ASP A 361 17.69 10.50 -32.22
C ASP A 361 17.77 10.80 -33.74
N ASP A 362 18.94 11.22 -34.24
CA ASP A 362 19.22 11.37 -35.66
C ASP A 362 19.52 10.00 -36.28
N GLY A 363 18.64 9.54 -37.18
CA GLY A 363 18.75 8.21 -37.76
C GLY A 363 20.05 7.97 -38.54
N LYS A 364 20.58 8.99 -39.23
CA LYS A 364 21.82 8.85 -40.00
C LYS A 364 23.02 8.75 -39.05
N ARG A 365 23.12 9.66 -38.07
CA ARG A 365 24.19 9.64 -37.07
C ARG A 365 24.17 8.35 -36.26
N HIS A 366 23.00 7.88 -35.86
CA HIS A 366 22.84 6.61 -35.14
C HIS A 366 23.36 5.43 -35.98
N LYS A 367 22.97 5.37 -37.27
CA LYS A 367 23.42 4.34 -38.21
C LYS A 367 24.94 4.33 -38.36
N ASP A 368 25.51 5.51 -38.60
CA ASP A 368 26.94 5.67 -38.83
C ASP A 368 27.76 5.33 -37.56
N ALA A 369 27.24 5.71 -36.38
CA ALA A 369 27.82 5.36 -35.08
C ALA A 369 27.79 3.86 -34.80
N LEU A 370 26.68 3.16 -35.10
CA LEU A 370 26.62 1.70 -34.96
C LEU A 370 27.61 0.98 -35.90
N ARG A 371 27.77 1.46 -37.14
CA ARG A 371 28.80 0.95 -38.06
C ARG A 371 30.21 1.20 -37.56
N ARG A 372 30.45 2.33 -36.93
CA ARG A 372 31.74 2.66 -36.34
C ARG A 372 32.03 1.76 -35.14
N LEU A 373 31.06 1.61 -34.24
CA LEU A 373 31.14 0.71 -33.08
C LEU A 373 31.50 -0.71 -33.52
N TRP A 374 30.83 -1.22 -34.56
CA TRP A 374 31.10 -2.55 -35.10
C TRP A 374 32.53 -2.70 -35.63
N ARG A 375 33.02 -1.68 -36.36
CA ARG A 375 34.39 -1.66 -36.90
C ARG A 375 35.47 -1.55 -35.82
N GLU A 376 35.25 -0.72 -34.81
CA GLU A 376 36.21 -0.53 -33.71
C GLU A 376 36.39 -1.79 -32.85
N THR A 377 35.42 -2.72 -32.87
CA THR A 377 35.58 -4.06 -32.28
C THR A 377 36.28 -5.08 -33.18
N GLY A 378 36.87 -4.64 -34.28
CA GLY A 378 37.70 -5.47 -35.17
C GLY A 378 36.91 -6.31 -36.16
N SER A 379 35.65 -5.96 -36.44
CA SER A 379 34.87 -6.65 -37.47
C SER A 379 35.17 -6.11 -38.88
N THR A 380 35.32 -7.02 -39.83
CA THR A 380 35.47 -6.74 -41.27
C THR A 380 34.15 -6.82 -42.03
N LEU A 381 33.07 -7.29 -41.38
CA LEU A 381 31.75 -7.43 -41.99
C LEU A 381 31.00 -6.10 -41.95
N GLU A 382 30.37 -5.72 -43.07
CA GLU A 382 29.53 -4.54 -43.12
C GLU A 382 28.19 -4.76 -42.41
N LEU A 383 27.81 -3.80 -41.56
CA LEU A 383 26.51 -3.76 -40.91
C LEU A 383 25.47 -3.15 -41.87
N ARG A 384 24.48 -3.96 -42.24
CA ARG A 384 23.37 -3.59 -43.14
C ARG A 384 22.16 -3.13 -42.34
N PHE A 385 21.35 -2.25 -42.94
CA PHE A 385 20.11 -1.75 -42.33
C PHE A 385 18.92 -1.97 -43.26
N ARG A 386 17.73 -2.13 -42.68
CA ARG A 386 16.50 -2.34 -43.44
C ARG A 386 16.22 -1.12 -44.33
N GLY A 387 16.03 -1.35 -45.63
CA GLY A 387 15.77 -0.32 -46.62
C GLY A 387 17.02 0.24 -47.31
N GLU A 388 18.20 -0.33 -47.04
CA GLU A 388 19.42 -0.14 -47.83
C GLU A 388 19.56 -1.11 -49.00
#